data_AF-A0A7Y5PHE4-F1
#
_entry.id   AF-A0A7Y5PHE4-F1
#
_cell.length_a   1.000
_cell.length_b   1.000
_cell.length_c   1.000
_cell.angle_alpha   90.00
_cell.angle_beta   90.00
_cell.angle_gamma   90.00
#
_symmetry.space_group_name_H-M   'P 1'
#
loop_
_entity.id
_entity.type
_entity.pdbx_description
1 polymer ?
#
loop_
_entity_poly.entity_id
_entity_poly.type
_entity_poly.pdbx_seq_one_letter_code
_entity_poly.pdbx_strand_id
1 'polypeptide(L)'
;MRTTGTYVTTTTLGEAVQAFVPHALPPADPPLAAESYTAINHRAEMALARLAGVAGLVPSVDWLLDSAIRKEALLTSQIEGTQATLTDLFDDEAGQVLVNTADVEEVTNYLRAFRLVRDNLRSEAGLPISVRLLCDAHRLLLDGARGAGKQPGELRRSQNWLGGTRPGNAVFVPPPADRVAGLLGDLERFIHDERNALPPLVRIALAHAQFETIHPFLDGNGRIGRLLIAALL
;
A
#
# COMPACT_ATOMS: atom_id res chain seq x y z
N MET A 1 -28.43 0.67 6.38
CA MET A 1 -27.43 0.86 5.29
C MET A 1 -26.20 1.48 5.94
N ARG A 2 -25.00 0.92 5.73
CA ARG A 2 -23.76 1.43 6.35
C ARG A 2 -23.29 2.67 5.59
N THR A 3 -22.95 3.73 6.30
CA THR A 3 -22.27 4.91 5.74
C THR A 3 -20.78 4.77 6.03
N THR A 4 -19.94 4.74 4.99
CA THR A 4 -18.48 4.56 5.12
C THR A 4 -17.70 5.86 5.09
N GLY A 5 -18.38 6.98 4.85
CA GLY A 5 -17.80 8.31 4.75
C GLY A 5 -18.82 9.31 4.24
N THR A 6 -18.34 10.52 3.94
CA THR A 6 -19.14 11.64 3.45
C THR A 6 -18.54 12.21 2.19
N TYR A 7 -19.37 12.73 1.28
CA TYR A 7 -18.90 13.52 0.15
C TYR A 7 -18.80 15.00 0.51
N VAL A 8 -17.72 15.64 0.08
CA VAL A 8 -17.53 17.09 0.17
C VAL A 8 -17.32 17.64 -1.23
N THR A 9 -17.95 18.77 -1.53
CA THR A 9 -17.74 19.44 -2.81
C THR A 9 -16.48 20.29 -2.73
N THR A 10 -15.51 20.02 -3.60
CA THR A 10 -14.32 20.86 -3.76
C THR A 10 -14.18 21.32 -5.20
N THR A 11 -13.23 22.21 -5.47
CA THR A 11 -12.91 22.67 -6.81
C THR A 11 -11.47 22.29 -7.14
N THR A 12 -11.27 21.67 -8.29
CA THR A 12 -9.94 21.36 -8.82
C THR A 12 -9.92 21.61 -10.32
N LEU A 13 -8.88 22.26 -10.82
CA LEU A 13 -8.75 22.66 -12.23
C LEU A 13 -9.97 23.40 -12.79
N GLY A 14 -10.66 24.18 -11.96
CA GLY A 14 -11.87 24.93 -12.35
C GLY A 14 -13.16 24.11 -12.41
N GLU A 15 -13.12 22.82 -12.06
CA GLU A 15 -14.29 21.94 -12.04
C GLU A 15 -14.69 21.61 -10.60
N ALA A 16 -16.00 21.64 -10.32
CA ALA A 16 -16.55 21.17 -9.05
C ALA A 16 -16.54 19.63 -9.03
N VAL A 17 -16.02 19.04 -7.96
CA VAL A 17 -15.90 17.59 -7.79
C VAL A 17 -16.47 17.15 -6.45
N GLN A 18 -17.01 15.93 -6.40
CA GLN A 18 -17.47 15.28 -5.17
C GLN A 18 -16.34 14.41 -4.62
N ALA A 19 -15.57 14.94 -3.68
CA ALA A 19 -14.49 14.20 -3.02
C ALA A 19 -15.05 13.35 -1.87
N PHE A 20 -14.71 12.07 -1.84
CA PHE A 20 -15.11 11.16 -0.76
C PHE A 20 -14.15 11.24 0.42
N VAL A 21 -14.67 11.46 1.63
CA VAL A 21 -13.92 11.50 2.88
C VAL A 21 -14.35 10.32 3.73
N PRO A 22 -13.51 9.29 3.92
CA PRO A 22 -13.90 8.11 4.68
C PRO A 22 -14.00 8.42 6.17
N HIS A 23 -14.88 7.70 6.87
CA HIS A 23 -14.88 7.69 8.34
C HIS A 23 -13.66 6.91 8.87
N ALA A 24 -13.29 7.18 10.13
CA ALA A 24 -12.21 6.47 10.79
C ALA A 24 -12.57 4.98 11.00
N LEU A 25 -11.54 4.14 11.06
CA LEU A 25 -11.66 2.72 11.39
C LEU A 25 -11.58 2.49 12.91
N PRO A 26 -12.14 1.38 13.44
CA PRO A 26 -12.99 0.42 12.74
C PRO A 26 -14.35 1.03 12.39
N PRO A 27 -15.05 0.50 11.37
CA PRO A 27 -16.44 0.90 11.11
C PRO A 27 -17.30 0.63 12.37
N ALA A 28 -18.01 1.65 12.86
CA ALA A 28 -18.72 1.59 14.15
C ALA A 28 -20.25 1.77 14.05
N ASP A 29 -20.77 2.37 12.98
CA ASP A 29 -22.21 2.65 12.83
C ASP A 29 -22.79 2.09 11.52
N PRO A 30 -23.23 0.82 11.49
CA PRO A 30 -23.08 -0.20 12.54
C PRO A 30 -21.65 -0.78 12.60
N PRO A 31 -21.27 -1.57 13.63
CA PRO A 31 -20.00 -2.31 13.61
C PRO A 31 -19.93 -3.31 12.45
N LEU A 32 -18.73 -3.72 12.04
CA LEU A 32 -18.57 -4.75 11.00
C LEU A 32 -19.20 -6.07 11.47
N ALA A 33 -20.10 -6.64 10.66
CA ALA A 33 -20.81 -7.87 11.01
C ALA A 33 -19.86 -9.06 10.91
N ALA A 34 -19.76 -9.89 11.96
CA ALA A 34 -18.81 -10.99 12.01
C ALA A 34 -19.03 -11.99 10.86
N GLU A 35 -20.29 -12.21 10.48
CA GLU A 35 -20.70 -13.11 9.41
C GLU A 35 -20.10 -12.72 8.06
N SER A 36 -19.72 -11.44 7.86
CA SER A 36 -19.11 -10.99 6.61
C SER A 36 -17.66 -11.42 6.44
N TYR A 37 -16.97 -11.85 7.52
CA TYR A 37 -15.56 -12.20 7.45
C TYR A 37 -15.17 -13.50 8.15
N THR A 38 -15.93 -14.02 9.12
CA THR A 38 -15.48 -15.16 9.96
C THR A 38 -15.01 -16.36 9.15
N ALA A 39 -15.82 -16.83 8.18
CA ALA A 39 -15.50 -18.03 7.40
C ALA A 39 -14.27 -17.83 6.48
N ILE A 40 -14.17 -16.67 5.81
CA ILE A 40 -13.05 -16.36 4.91
C ILE A 40 -11.76 -16.06 5.69
N ASN A 41 -11.88 -15.40 6.85
CA ASN A 41 -10.76 -15.14 7.76
C ASN A 41 -10.16 -16.45 8.27
N HIS A 42 -11.01 -17.37 8.75
CA HIS A 42 -10.54 -18.67 9.22
C HIS A 42 -9.79 -19.45 8.13
N ARG A 43 -10.30 -19.45 6.89
CA ARG A 43 -9.61 -20.09 5.76
C ARG A 43 -8.25 -19.44 5.46
N ALA A 44 -8.16 -18.12 5.55
CA ALA A 44 -6.92 -17.40 5.32
C ALA A 44 -5.89 -17.67 6.44
N GLU A 45 -6.32 -17.68 7.70
CA GLU A 45 -5.49 -18.05 8.85
C GLU A 45 -4.96 -19.48 8.73
N MET A 46 -5.80 -20.44 8.34
CA MET A 46 -5.36 -21.82 8.10
C MET A 46 -4.32 -21.92 6.97
N ALA A 47 -4.47 -21.14 5.91
CA ALA A 47 -3.50 -21.11 4.81
C ALA A 47 -2.16 -20.53 5.27
N LEU A 48 -2.16 -19.45 6.06
CA LEU A 48 -0.95 -18.87 6.63
C LEU A 48 -0.29 -19.80 7.64
N ALA A 49 -1.07 -20.46 8.52
CA ALA A 49 -0.55 -21.44 9.46
C ALA A 49 0.10 -22.62 8.73
N ARG A 50 -0.51 -23.08 7.63
CA ARG A 50 0.08 -24.11 6.78
C ARG A 50 1.39 -23.63 6.15
N LEU A 51 1.43 -22.41 5.62
CA LEU A 51 2.65 -21.81 5.06
C LEU A 51 3.76 -21.76 6.11
N ALA A 52 3.47 -21.25 7.31
CA ALA A 52 4.41 -21.19 8.42
C ALA A 52 4.93 -22.59 8.80
N GLY A 53 4.03 -23.59 8.84
CA GLY A 53 4.40 -24.97 9.15
C GLY A 53 5.30 -25.63 8.10
N VAL A 54 5.06 -25.39 6.81
CA VAL A 54 5.87 -26.00 5.72
C VAL A 54 7.13 -25.21 5.40
N ALA A 55 7.20 -23.91 5.72
CA ALA A 55 8.38 -23.08 5.47
C ALA A 55 9.62 -23.63 6.20
N GLY A 56 9.46 -24.24 7.39
CA GLY A 56 10.56 -24.90 8.10
C GLY A 56 11.13 -26.15 7.41
N LEU A 57 10.47 -26.66 6.37
CA LEU A 57 10.91 -27.85 5.62
C LEU A 57 11.82 -27.50 4.44
N VAL A 58 11.90 -26.23 4.02
CA VAL A 58 12.77 -25.84 2.93
C VAL A 58 14.23 -25.73 3.41
N PRO A 59 15.23 -26.02 2.56
CA PRO A 59 16.64 -25.95 2.94
C PRO A 59 17.09 -24.57 3.45
N SER A 60 16.44 -23.51 2.97
CA SER A 60 16.65 -22.15 3.46
C SER A 60 15.39 -21.32 3.29
N VAL A 61 14.89 -20.81 4.42
CA VAL A 61 13.74 -19.90 4.47
C VAL A 61 14.10 -18.56 3.82
N ASP A 62 15.34 -18.09 3.99
CA ASP A 62 15.78 -16.81 3.45
C ASP A 62 15.73 -16.80 1.91
N TRP A 63 16.21 -17.87 1.26
CA TRP A 63 16.12 -18.01 -0.21
C TRP A 63 14.67 -18.05 -0.71
N LEU A 64 13.78 -18.72 0.03
CA LEU A 64 12.35 -18.75 -0.29
C LEU A 64 11.73 -17.35 -0.20
N LEU A 65 12.01 -16.64 0.90
CA LEU A 65 11.51 -15.28 1.11
C LEU A 65 12.05 -14.31 0.07
N ASP A 66 13.35 -14.36 -0.21
CA ASP A 66 14.00 -13.50 -1.20
C ASP A 66 13.44 -13.69 -2.62
N SER A 67 13.11 -14.94 -2.97
CA SER A 67 12.45 -15.25 -4.25
C SER A 67 11.00 -14.76 -4.27
N ALA A 68 10.26 -14.95 -3.16
CA ALA A 68 8.89 -14.49 -3.03
C ALA A 68 8.77 -12.96 -3.09
N ILE A 69 9.69 -12.24 -2.44
CA ILE A 69 9.73 -10.78 -2.42
C ILE A 69 10.05 -10.22 -3.81
N ARG A 70 10.97 -10.82 -4.56
CA ARG A 70 11.24 -10.44 -5.96
C ARG A 70 10.03 -10.65 -6.86
N LYS A 71 9.38 -11.80 -6.71
CA LYS A 71 8.15 -12.09 -7.43
C LYS A 71 7.04 -11.10 -7.09
N GLU A 72 6.87 -10.76 -5.81
CA GLU A 72 5.92 -9.74 -5.37
C GLU A 72 6.25 -8.37 -5.98
N ALA A 73 7.51 -7.93 -5.91
CA ALA A 73 7.97 -6.66 -6.48
C ALA A 73 7.72 -6.55 -7.99
N LEU A 74 7.85 -7.66 -8.70
CA LEU A 74 7.53 -7.74 -10.12
C LEU A 74 6.02 -7.62 -10.35
N LEU A 75 5.23 -8.47 -9.71
CA LEU A 75 3.78 -8.54 -9.92
C LEU A 75 3.06 -7.25 -9.49
N THR A 76 3.45 -6.67 -8.36
CA THR A 76 2.89 -5.40 -7.87
C THR A 76 3.18 -4.24 -8.83
N SER A 77 4.33 -4.26 -9.51
CA SER A 77 4.71 -3.21 -10.47
C SER A 77 4.01 -3.42 -11.82
N GLN A 78 3.78 -4.67 -12.23
CA GLN A 78 3.02 -5.02 -13.44
C GLN A 78 1.55 -4.57 -13.36
N ILE A 79 0.94 -4.59 -12.17
CA ILE A 79 -0.41 -4.03 -11.95
C ILE A 79 -0.46 -2.54 -12.33
N GLU A 80 0.63 -1.81 -12.10
CA GLU A 80 0.76 -0.37 -12.43
C GLU A 80 1.30 -0.14 -13.86
N GLY A 81 1.44 -1.20 -14.67
CA GLY A 81 1.81 -1.12 -16.09
C GLY A 81 3.28 -1.34 -16.42
N THR A 82 4.12 -1.68 -15.44
CA THR A 82 5.55 -2.00 -15.63
C THR A 82 5.72 -3.24 -16.50
N GLN A 83 6.61 -3.21 -17.50
CA GLN A 83 6.87 -4.33 -18.42
C GLN A 83 8.25 -4.95 -18.20
N ALA A 84 8.48 -5.49 -17.00
CA ALA A 84 9.68 -6.24 -16.66
C ALA A 84 9.40 -7.75 -16.51
N THR A 85 10.46 -8.55 -16.53
CA THR A 85 10.46 -9.98 -16.21
C THR A 85 11.41 -10.29 -15.03
N LEU A 86 11.30 -11.50 -14.48
CA LEU A 86 12.28 -11.96 -13.47
C LEU A 86 13.69 -12.09 -14.07
N THR A 87 13.80 -12.45 -15.35
CA THR A 87 15.09 -12.53 -16.03
C THR A 87 15.75 -11.16 -16.11
N ASP A 88 15.00 -10.12 -16.46
CA ASP A 88 15.54 -8.75 -16.53
C ASP A 88 16.09 -8.30 -15.15
N LEU A 89 15.39 -8.65 -14.07
CA LEU A 89 15.84 -8.37 -12.71
C LEU A 89 17.14 -9.13 -12.36
N PHE A 90 17.26 -10.40 -12.77
CA PHE A 90 18.48 -11.18 -12.54
C PHE A 90 19.65 -10.70 -13.40
N ASP A 91 19.38 -10.27 -14.64
CA ASP A 91 20.37 -9.70 -15.53
C ASP A 91 20.91 -8.37 -14.97
N ASP A 92 20.04 -7.53 -14.37
CA ASP A 92 20.43 -6.32 -13.63
C ASP A 92 21.34 -6.64 -12.45
N GLU A 93 20.92 -7.59 -11.60
CA GLU A 93 21.69 -8.03 -10.43
C GLU A 93 23.06 -8.62 -10.83
N ALA A 94 23.16 -9.20 -12.03
CA ALA A 94 24.40 -9.73 -12.62
C ALA A 94 25.25 -8.65 -13.32
N GLY A 95 24.79 -7.39 -13.38
CA GLY A 95 25.48 -6.29 -14.04
C GLY A 95 25.48 -6.38 -15.57
N GLN A 96 24.49 -7.06 -16.16
CA GLN A 96 24.33 -7.13 -17.61
C GLN A 96 23.68 -5.87 -18.17
N VAL A 97 23.84 -5.66 -19.49
CA VAL A 97 23.23 -4.52 -20.19
C VAL A 97 21.75 -4.81 -20.44
N LEU A 98 20.88 -3.94 -19.91
CA LEU A 98 19.43 -4.07 -20.03
C LEU A 98 18.89 -3.18 -21.15
N VAL A 99 17.83 -3.67 -21.81
CA VAL A 99 17.06 -2.89 -22.79
C VAL A 99 15.96 -2.08 -22.11
N ASN A 100 15.40 -2.58 -21.00
CA ASN A 100 14.30 -1.96 -20.25
C ASN A 100 14.74 -1.51 -18.84
N THR A 101 15.75 -0.64 -18.78
CA THR A 101 16.30 -0.17 -17.51
C THR A 101 15.28 0.53 -16.62
N ALA A 102 14.37 1.31 -17.20
CA ALA A 102 13.39 2.09 -16.43
C ALA A 102 12.37 1.22 -15.69
N ASP A 103 11.81 0.20 -16.34
CA ASP A 103 10.85 -0.69 -15.67
C ASP A 103 11.53 -1.59 -14.64
N VAL A 104 12.78 -2.01 -14.91
CA VAL A 104 13.58 -2.76 -13.93
C VAL A 104 13.90 -1.90 -12.72
N GLU A 105 14.22 -0.62 -12.92
CA GLU A 105 14.43 0.35 -11.84
C GLU A 105 13.18 0.51 -10.96
N GLU A 106 11.97 0.54 -11.54
CA GLU A 106 10.72 0.55 -10.78
C GLU A 106 10.56 -0.70 -9.87
N VAL A 107 10.92 -1.89 -10.37
CA VAL A 107 10.90 -3.14 -9.58
C VAL A 107 11.96 -3.11 -8.47
N THR A 108 13.18 -2.68 -8.79
CA THR A 108 14.29 -2.57 -7.84
C THR A 108 14.00 -1.55 -6.74
N ASN A 109 13.33 -0.44 -7.07
CA ASN A 109 12.89 0.55 -6.10
C ASN A 109 11.84 0.03 -5.13
N TYR A 110 10.89 -0.79 -5.61
CA TYR A 110 9.98 -1.48 -4.71
C TYR A 110 10.72 -2.40 -3.73
N LEU A 111 11.72 -3.14 -4.20
CA LEU A 111 12.56 -3.98 -3.33
C LEU A 111 13.31 -3.15 -2.27
N ARG A 112 13.86 -2.00 -2.65
CA ARG A 112 14.51 -1.05 -1.72
C ARG A 112 13.53 -0.55 -0.66
N ALA A 113 12.33 -0.12 -1.08
CA ALA A 113 11.27 0.33 -0.19
C ALA A 113 10.82 -0.77 0.78
N PHE A 114 10.62 -1.99 0.29
CA PHE A 114 10.25 -3.15 1.09
C PHE A 114 11.30 -3.47 2.16
N ARG A 115 12.58 -3.52 1.75
CA ARG A 115 13.71 -3.76 2.68
C ARG A 115 13.77 -2.68 3.75
N LEU A 116 13.64 -1.40 3.38
CA LEU A 116 13.62 -0.29 4.34
C LEU A 116 12.54 -0.50 5.42
N VAL A 117 11.31 -0.83 5.02
CA VAL A 117 10.22 -1.05 5.97
C VAL A 117 10.49 -2.26 6.85
N ARG A 118 10.85 -3.39 6.26
CA ARG A 118 11.18 -4.63 6.99
C ARG A 118 12.29 -4.41 8.01
N ASP A 119 13.35 -3.72 7.64
CA ASP A 119 14.52 -3.53 8.48
C ASP A 119 14.21 -2.55 9.64
N ASN A 120 13.32 -1.57 9.42
CA ASN A 120 12.78 -0.73 10.50
C ASN A 120 11.94 -1.56 11.48
N LEU A 121 11.03 -2.41 11.00
CA LEU A 121 10.17 -3.21 11.88
C LEU A 121 10.93 -4.27 12.69
N ARG A 122 12.08 -4.74 12.18
CA ARG A 122 12.93 -5.72 12.86
C ARG A 122 13.91 -5.11 13.85
N SER A 123 14.11 -3.80 13.81
CA SER A 123 15.06 -3.09 14.67
C SER A 123 14.36 -2.50 15.89
N GLU A 124 14.92 -2.71 17.09
CA GLU A 124 14.41 -2.09 18.33
C GLU A 124 14.42 -0.56 18.27
N ALA A 125 15.39 0.01 17.55
CA ALA A 125 15.49 1.46 17.32
C ALA A 125 14.80 1.92 16.02
N GLY A 126 14.19 0.99 15.30
CA GLY A 126 13.49 1.26 14.05
C GLY A 126 12.10 1.83 14.27
N LEU A 127 11.50 2.28 13.18
CA LEU A 127 10.18 2.91 13.23
C LEU A 127 9.08 1.86 13.21
N PRO A 128 8.01 2.03 14.01
CA PRO A 128 6.79 1.28 13.76
C PRO A 128 6.18 1.75 12.43
N ILE A 129 5.20 0.99 11.94
CA ILE A 129 4.36 1.43 10.82
C ILE A 129 3.77 2.79 11.16
N SER A 130 4.15 3.80 10.37
CA SER A 130 3.80 5.19 10.61
C SER A 130 3.77 5.94 9.31
N VAL A 131 3.09 7.08 9.28
CA VAL A 131 3.07 7.97 8.11
C VAL A 131 4.50 8.31 7.66
N ARG A 132 5.41 8.51 8.63
CA ARG A 132 6.82 8.79 8.33
C ARG A 132 7.50 7.63 7.60
N LEU A 133 7.38 6.41 8.11
CA LEU A 133 7.98 5.23 7.47
C LEU A 133 7.40 4.98 6.08
N LEU A 134 6.09 5.20 5.89
CA LEU A 134 5.45 5.09 4.58
C LEU A 134 5.95 6.16 3.60
N CYS A 135 6.18 7.39 4.07
CA CYS A 135 6.79 8.45 3.27
C CYS A 135 8.25 8.11 2.89
N ASP A 136 9.04 7.54 3.80
CA ASP A 136 10.41 7.14 3.51
C ASP A 136 10.47 5.99 2.48
N ALA A 137 9.57 5.01 2.60
CA ALA A 137 9.39 3.96 1.61
C ALA A 137 8.94 4.52 0.24
N HIS A 138 7.98 5.44 0.24
CA HIS A 138 7.49 6.12 -0.98
C HIS A 138 8.59 6.92 -1.68
N ARG A 139 9.52 7.52 -0.93
CA ARG A 139 10.68 8.21 -1.52
C ARG A 139 11.56 7.26 -2.33
N LEU A 140 11.88 6.09 -1.76
CA LEU A 140 12.67 5.08 -2.46
C LEU A 140 11.91 4.49 -3.65
N LEU A 141 10.59 4.31 -3.51
CA LEU A 141 9.75 3.74 -4.56
C LEU A 141 9.78 4.56 -5.86
N LEU A 142 9.79 5.89 -5.77
CA LEU A 142 9.75 6.79 -6.93
C LEU A 142 11.14 7.37 -7.30
N ASP A 143 12.21 6.90 -6.69
CA ASP A 143 13.58 7.38 -6.90
C ASP A 143 14.06 7.09 -8.34
N GLY A 144 14.49 8.10 -9.12
CA GLY A 144 15.00 7.90 -10.48
C GLY A 144 14.00 7.41 -11.54
N ALA A 145 12.81 6.97 -11.14
CA ALA A 145 11.86 6.27 -12.01
C ALA A 145 10.60 7.10 -12.33
N ARG A 146 9.60 6.46 -12.96
CA ARG A 146 8.29 7.05 -13.23
C ARG A 146 7.68 7.59 -11.93
N GLY A 147 7.25 8.84 -11.98
CA GLY A 147 6.72 9.52 -10.80
C GLY A 147 7.77 10.29 -9.98
N ALA A 148 9.07 10.29 -10.35
CA ALA A 148 10.10 11.07 -9.62
C ALA A 148 9.76 12.58 -9.49
N GLY A 149 9.01 13.15 -10.44
CA GLY A 149 8.50 14.52 -10.37
C GLY A 149 7.22 14.72 -9.52
N LYS A 150 6.70 13.65 -8.90
CA LYS A 150 5.41 13.62 -8.17
C LYS A 150 5.60 13.70 -6.65
N GLN A 151 6.61 14.44 -6.22
CA GLN A 151 6.95 14.68 -4.81
C GLN A 151 7.24 13.37 -4.03
N PRO A 152 8.29 12.61 -4.39
CA PRO A 152 8.69 11.39 -3.68
C PRO A 152 8.84 11.62 -2.18
N GLY A 153 8.16 10.77 -1.40
CA GLY A 153 8.12 10.84 0.06
C GLY A 153 7.39 12.02 0.67
N GLU A 154 6.58 12.76 -0.09
CA GLU A 154 5.69 13.79 0.47
C GLU A 154 4.22 13.44 0.27
N LEU A 155 3.38 13.77 1.26
CA LEU A 155 1.93 13.74 1.10
C LEU A 155 1.51 14.78 0.06
N ARG A 156 0.55 14.42 -0.80
CA ARG A 156 0.09 15.32 -1.86
C ARG A 156 -0.50 16.60 -1.29
N ARG A 157 -0.19 17.71 -1.94
CA ARG A 157 -0.79 19.04 -1.64
C ARG A 157 -1.85 19.47 -2.64
N SER A 158 -2.09 18.64 -3.66
CA SER A 158 -3.11 18.85 -4.69
C SER A 158 -4.14 17.72 -4.68
N GLN A 159 -5.28 17.98 -5.32
CA GLN A 159 -6.37 17.03 -5.44
C GLN A 159 -6.04 15.96 -6.49
N ASN A 160 -6.04 14.69 -6.08
CA ASN A 160 -6.05 13.57 -7.03
C ASN A 160 -7.48 13.30 -7.52
N TRP A 161 -7.58 12.60 -8.63
CA TRP A 161 -8.81 12.00 -9.14
C TRP A 161 -8.43 10.73 -9.92
N LEU A 162 -9.29 9.73 -9.88
CA LEU A 162 -9.04 8.40 -10.42
C LEU A 162 -10.10 8.02 -11.45
N GLY A 163 -9.63 7.52 -12.61
CA GLY A 163 -10.47 7.20 -13.75
C GLY A 163 -11.05 8.46 -14.43
N GLY A 164 -11.47 8.35 -15.70
CA GLY A 164 -11.93 9.50 -16.48
C GLY A 164 -10.78 10.24 -17.18
N THR A 165 -11.10 11.39 -17.76
CA THR A 165 -10.15 12.24 -18.52
C THR A 165 -9.93 13.62 -17.89
N ARG A 166 -10.79 14.00 -16.95
CA ARG A 166 -10.75 15.28 -16.20
C ARG A 166 -11.46 15.12 -14.86
N PRO A 167 -11.26 16.03 -13.90
CA PRO A 167 -11.81 15.86 -12.56
C PRO A 167 -13.33 15.68 -12.50
N GLY A 168 -14.10 16.42 -13.32
CA GLY A 168 -15.57 16.35 -13.32
C GLY A 168 -16.17 15.10 -13.93
N ASN A 169 -15.38 14.24 -14.60
CA ASN A 169 -15.82 12.92 -15.05
C ASN A 169 -15.06 11.77 -14.38
N ALA A 170 -14.37 12.06 -13.28
CA ALA A 170 -13.62 11.06 -12.56
C ALA A 170 -14.53 9.99 -11.95
N VAL A 171 -14.07 8.74 -11.97
CA VAL A 171 -14.80 7.61 -11.35
C VAL A 171 -14.77 7.74 -9.83
N PHE A 172 -13.64 8.21 -9.29
CA PHE A 172 -13.46 8.42 -7.87
C PHE A 172 -12.58 9.64 -7.61
N VAL A 173 -12.96 10.44 -6.61
CA VAL A 173 -12.17 11.57 -6.15
C VAL A 173 -11.86 11.33 -4.67
N PRO A 174 -10.58 11.05 -4.31
CA PRO A 174 -10.17 10.84 -2.92
C PRO A 174 -10.31 12.12 -2.08
N PRO A 175 -10.10 12.04 -0.75
CA PRO A 175 -10.26 13.18 0.14
C PRO A 175 -9.51 14.44 -0.32
N PRO A 176 -9.98 15.63 0.05
CA PRO A 176 -9.20 16.86 -0.15
C PRO A 176 -7.82 16.77 0.51
N ALA A 177 -6.80 17.39 -0.11
CA ALA A 177 -5.41 17.26 0.30
C ALA A 177 -5.14 17.69 1.76
N ASP A 178 -5.85 18.71 2.22
CA ASP A 178 -5.82 19.21 3.60
C ASP A 178 -6.38 18.22 4.63
N ARG A 179 -7.16 17.23 4.20
CA ARG A 179 -7.71 16.16 5.06
C ARG A 179 -6.79 14.95 5.18
N VAL A 180 -5.85 14.77 4.26
CA VAL A 180 -5.01 13.55 4.14
C VAL A 180 -4.23 13.27 5.42
N ALA A 181 -3.55 14.28 5.98
CA ALA A 181 -2.72 14.09 7.18
C ALA A 181 -3.56 13.63 8.39
N GLY A 182 -4.75 14.20 8.58
CA GLY A 182 -5.66 13.79 9.66
C GLY A 182 -6.15 12.36 9.50
N LEU A 183 -6.57 11.98 8.29
CA LEU A 183 -7.05 10.64 7.97
C LEU A 183 -5.97 9.57 8.09
N LEU A 184 -4.73 9.87 7.71
CA LEU A 184 -3.61 8.98 7.93
C LEU A 184 -3.28 8.83 9.41
N GLY A 185 -3.44 9.90 10.20
CA GLY A 185 -3.33 9.81 11.66
C GLY A 185 -4.40 8.91 12.29
N ASP A 186 -5.63 8.94 11.78
CA ASP A 186 -6.69 8.00 12.19
C ASP A 186 -6.33 6.55 11.82
N LEU A 187 -5.80 6.34 10.60
CA LEU A 187 -5.35 5.03 10.15
C LEU A 187 -4.20 4.48 10.99
N GLU A 188 -3.21 5.31 11.33
CA GLU A 188 -2.09 4.93 12.20
C GLU A 188 -2.59 4.53 13.59
N ARG A 189 -3.53 5.29 14.18
CA ARG A 189 -4.19 4.92 15.45
C ARG A 189 -4.89 3.56 15.36
N PHE A 190 -5.59 3.28 14.27
CA PHE A 190 -6.27 2.01 14.06
C PHE A 190 -5.30 0.82 13.95
N ILE A 191 -4.17 1.02 13.27
CA ILE A 191 -3.11 0.00 13.13
C ILE A 191 -2.53 -0.36 14.50
N HIS A 192 -2.34 0.63 15.39
CA HIS A 192 -1.73 0.43 16.70
C HIS A 192 -2.71 0.19 17.86
N ASP A 193 -4.02 0.14 17.60
CA ASP A 193 -5.00 -0.12 18.67
C ASP A 193 -5.02 -1.60 19.07
N GLU A 194 -4.30 -1.93 20.14
CA GLU A 194 -4.23 -3.28 20.73
C GLU A 194 -5.57 -3.76 21.31
N ARG A 195 -6.52 -2.85 21.57
CA ARG A 195 -7.85 -3.18 22.10
C ARG A 195 -8.84 -3.58 21.02
N ASN A 196 -8.43 -3.52 19.75
CA ASN A 196 -9.29 -3.81 18.62
C ASN A 196 -9.61 -5.31 18.57
N ALA A 197 -10.90 -5.65 18.66
CA ALA A 197 -11.39 -7.02 18.69
C ALA A 197 -11.46 -7.70 17.30
N LEU A 198 -11.18 -6.97 16.21
CA LEU A 198 -11.18 -7.54 14.86
C LEU A 198 -9.97 -8.49 14.67
N PRO A 199 -10.14 -9.62 13.96
CA PRO A 199 -9.01 -10.48 13.62
C PRO A 199 -7.92 -9.73 12.84
N PRO A 200 -6.63 -10.08 13.00
CA PRO A 200 -5.52 -9.38 12.35
C PRO A 200 -5.70 -9.21 10.84
N LEU A 201 -6.07 -10.27 10.11
CA LEU A 201 -6.23 -10.19 8.65
C LEU A 201 -7.37 -9.26 8.22
N VAL A 202 -8.43 -9.15 9.03
CA VAL A 202 -9.53 -8.21 8.81
C VAL A 202 -9.05 -6.78 9.05
N ARG A 203 -8.23 -6.55 10.09
CA ARG A 203 -7.61 -5.25 10.35
C ARG A 203 -6.72 -4.82 9.19
N ILE A 204 -5.90 -5.73 8.67
CA ILE A 204 -5.01 -5.47 7.51
C ILE A 204 -5.84 -5.12 6.27
N ALA A 205 -6.90 -5.89 5.98
CA ALA A 205 -7.78 -5.62 4.84
C ALA A 205 -8.46 -4.24 4.94
N LEU A 206 -8.93 -3.87 6.13
CA LEU A 206 -9.50 -2.54 6.37
C LEU A 206 -8.46 -1.43 6.24
N ALA A 207 -7.27 -1.62 6.81
CA ALA A 207 -6.18 -0.65 6.72
C ALA A 207 -5.75 -0.40 5.26
N HIS A 208 -5.65 -1.47 4.46
CA HIS A 208 -5.34 -1.35 3.03
C HIS A 208 -6.45 -0.61 2.28
N ALA A 209 -7.71 -1.01 2.46
CA ALA A 209 -8.84 -0.34 1.80
C ALA A 209 -8.91 1.15 2.15
N GLN A 210 -8.68 1.50 3.42
CA GLN A 210 -8.67 2.90 3.88
C GLN A 210 -7.48 3.68 3.30
N PHE A 211 -6.29 3.07 3.23
CA PHE A 211 -5.11 3.69 2.63
C PHE A 211 -5.34 4.02 1.14
N GLU A 212 -5.86 3.07 0.37
CA GLU A 212 -6.20 3.27 -1.05
C GLU A 212 -7.28 4.35 -1.24
N THR A 213 -8.24 4.42 -0.31
CA THR A 213 -9.31 5.43 -0.31
C THR A 213 -8.77 6.83 0.00
N ILE A 214 -7.86 6.96 0.98
CA ILE A 214 -7.21 8.23 1.32
C ILE A 214 -6.33 8.70 0.15
N HIS A 215 -5.66 7.76 -0.50
CA HIS A 215 -4.82 7.96 -1.67
C HIS A 215 -3.80 9.11 -1.45
N PRO A 216 -2.89 8.95 -0.46
CA PRO A 216 -2.14 10.06 0.12
C PRO A 216 -1.05 10.67 -0.76
N PHE A 217 -0.61 9.95 -1.79
CA PHE A 217 0.48 10.37 -2.68
C PHE A 217 -0.04 10.76 -4.07
N LEU A 218 0.76 11.49 -4.85
CA LEU A 218 0.42 11.83 -6.23
C LEU A 218 0.57 10.65 -7.20
N ASP A 219 1.40 9.66 -6.85
CA ASP A 219 1.63 8.42 -7.58
C ASP A 219 2.09 7.33 -6.57
N GLY A 220 2.20 6.07 -6.99
CA GLY A 220 2.77 4.99 -6.17
C GLY A 220 1.85 4.47 -5.05
N ASN A 221 0.62 4.98 -4.92
CA ASN A 221 -0.32 4.58 -3.86
C ASN A 221 -0.57 3.07 -3.83
N GLY A 222 -0.89 2.45 -4.98
CA GLY A 222 -1.18 1.01 -5.03
C GLY A 222 0.00 0.15 -4.54
N ARG A 223 1.23 0.53 -4.92
CA ARG A 223 2.46 -0.16 -4.52
C ARG A 223 2.72 -0.01 -3.01
N ILE A 224 2.58 1.19 -2.44
CA ILE A 224 2.72 1.39 -0.99
C ILE A 224 1.59 0.70 -0.21
N GLY A 225 0.36 0.70 -0.74
CA GLY A 225 -0.78 0.01 -0.14
C GLY A 225 -0.57 -1.50 -0.05
N ARG A 226 -0.04 -2.13 -1.10
CA ARG A 226 0.32 -3.56 -1.09
C ARG A 226 1.52 -3.87 -0.23
N LEU A 227 2.53 -3.00 -0.19
CA LEU A 227 3.64 -3.10 0.76
C LEU A 227 3.13 -3.09 2.20
N LEU A 228 2.17 -2.21 2.52
CA LEU A 228 1.56 -2.11 3.85
C LEU A 228 0.88 -3.41 4.28
N ILE A 229 0.24 -4.15 3.36
CA ILE A 229 -0.32 -5.49 3.66
C ILE A 229 0.77 -6.42 4.16
N ALA A 230 1.87 -6.53 3.41
CA ALA A 230 2.98 -7.41 3.76
C ALA A 230 3.70 -6.98 5.04
N ALA A 231 3.73 -5.68 5.35
CA ALA A 231 4.36 -5.15 6.55
C ALA A 231 3.52 -5.35 7.83
N LEU A 232 2.20 -5.56 7.70
CA LEU A 232 1.29 -5.79 8.82
C LEU A 232 0.98 -7.28 9.07
N LEU A 233 1.39 -8.17 8.16
CA LEU A 233 1.30 -9.62 8.30
C LEU A 233 2.42 -10.16 9.20
#